data_AF-A0AAU7DAL2-F1
#
_entry.id   AF-A0AAU7DAL2-F1
#
_cell.length_a   1.000
_cell.length_b   1.000
_cell.length_c   1.000
_cell.angle_alpha   90.00
_cell.angle_beta   90.00
_cell.angle_gamma   90.00
#
_symmetry.space_group_name_H-M   'P 1'
#
loop_
_entity.id
_entity.type
_entity.pdbx_description
1 polymer ?
#
loop_
_entity_poly.entity_id
_entity_poly.type
_entity_poly.pdbx_seq_one_letter_code
_entity_poly.pdbx_strand_id
1 'polypeptide(L)' 'MEEQQSQAAAPQPDPTKASVESAERRRQRQALELQRERVLSERTSSPHRRSALELALADIEEKLSELGWTIHL' A
#
# COMPACT_ATOMS: atom_id res chain seq x y z
N MET A 1 -50.84 24.31 3.29
CA MET A 1 -50.52 23.19 2.40
C MET A 1 -49.31 23.64 1.59
N GLU A 2 -48.12 23.56 2.19
CA GLU A 2 -47.21 22.38 2.11
C GLU A 2 -46.74 22.24 0.66
N GLU A 3 -45.46 22.31 0.32
CA GLU A 3 -44.43 21.39 0.77
C GLU A 3 -43.05 22.06 0.67
N GLN A 4 -42.42 22.35 1.81
CA GLN A 4 -40.96 22.44 1.88
C GLN A 4 -40.42 21.02 1.77
N GLN A 5 -39.99 20.61 0.58
CA GLN A 5 -39.21 19.40 0.40
C GLN A 5 -37.83 19.60 1.05
N SER A 6 -37.76 19.35 2.36
CA SER A 6 -36.53 19.09 3.08
C SER A 6 -36.00 17.73 2.60
N GLN A 7 -35.27 17.76 1.49
CA GLN A 7 -34.53 16.60 1.02
C GLN A 7 -33.35 16.41 1.98
N ALA A 8 -33.50 15.45 2.90
CA ALA A 8 -32.49 15.04 3.83
C ALA A 8 -31.20 14.68 3.07
N ALA A 9 -30.18 15.53 3.22
CA ALA A 9 -28.86 15.31 2.68
C ALA A 9 -28.23 14.08 3.38
N ALA A 10 -28.34 12.92 2.75
CA ALA A 10 -27.44 11.81 3.05
C ALA A 10 -26.00 12.28 2.77
N PRO A 11 -25.01 11.96 3.64
CA PRO A 11 -23.62 12.30 3.38
C PRO A 11 -23.17 11.59 2.10
N GLN A 12 -23.08 12.33 0.99
CA GLN A 12 -22.46 11.81 -0.22
C GLN A 12 -20.99 11.52 0.12
N PRO A 13 -20.46 10.31 -0.16
CA PRO A 13 -19.06 10.01 0.11
C PRO A 13 -18.20 10.95 -0.73
N ASP A 14 -17.40 11.79 -0.06
CA ASP A 14 -16.53 12.77 -0.70
C ASP A 14 -15.58 12.06 -1.69
N PRO A 15 -15.70 12.26 -3.01
CA PRO A 15 -14.82 11.61 -4.01
C PRO A 15 -13.35 12.00 -3.81
N THR A 16 -13.11 13.17 -3.19
CA THR A 16 -11.79 13.67 -2.81
C THR A 16 -11.08 12.76 -1.81
N LYS A 17 -11.80 12.21 -0.82
CA LYS A 17 -11.21 11.34 0.22
C LYS A 17 -10.78 9.99 -0.36
N ALA A 18 -11.63 9.40 -1.20
CA ALA A 18 -11.31 8.15 -1.91
C ALA A 18 -10.08 8.31 -2.83
N SER A 19 -9.95 9.46 -3.49
CA SER A 19 -8.80 9.76 -4.34
C SER A 19 -7.49 9.88 -3.54
N VAL A 20 -7.51 10.55 -2.39
CA VAL A 20 -6.33 10.69 -1.51
C VAL A 20 -5.88 9.33 -0.96
N GLU A 21 -6.80 8.51 -0.44
CA GLU A 21 -6.47 7.18 0.09
C GLU A 21 -5.84 6.28 -1.00
N SER A 22 -6.35 6.36 -2.22
CA SER A 22 -5.77 5.63 -3.36
C SER A 22 -4.38 6.17 -3.77
N ALA A 23 -4.12 7.46 -3.60
CA ALA A 23 -2.80 8.06 -3.86
C ALA A 23 -1.78 7.66 -2.79
N GLU A 24 -2.18 7.60 -1.52
CA GLU A 24 -1.33 7.15 -0.42
C GLU A 24 -0.96 5.67 -0.56
N ARG A 25 -1.94 4.80 -0.84
CA ARG A 25 -1.66 3.38 -1.15
C ARG A 25 -0.71 3.23 -2.34
N ARG A 26 -0.89 4.04 -3.40
CA ARG A 26 0.03 4.03 -4.55
C ARG A 26 1.46 4.40 -4.15
N ARG A 27 1.65 5.46 -3.37
CA ARG A 27 2.99 5.87 -2.88
C ARG A 27 3.61 4.80 -1.99
N GLN A 28 2.81 4.21 -1.10
CA GLN A 28 3.28 3.18 -0.18
C GLN A 28 3.75 1.93 -0.92
N ARG A 29 3.00 1.50 -1.94
CA ARG A 29 3.44 0.42 -2.84
C ARG A 29 4.74 0.76 -3.57
N GLN A 30 4.85 1.94 -4.18
CA GLN A 30 6.07 2.38 -4.87
C GLN A 30 7.30 2.39 -3.95
N ALA A 31 7.13 2.83 -2.70
CA ALA A 31 8.21 2.82 -1.72
C ALA A 31 8.66 1.40 -1.36
N LEU A 32 7.70 0.49 -1.16
CA LEU A 32 7.96 -0.92 -0.87
C LEU A 32 8.60 -1.65 -2.06
N GLU A 33 8.16 -1.36 -3.28
CA GLU A 33 8.78 -1.87 -4.52
C GLU A 33 10.25 -1.47 -4.62
N LEU A 34 10.55 -0.17 -4.39
CA LEU A 34 11.92 0.32 -4.41
C LEU A 34 12.78 -0.34 -3.32
N GLN A 35 12.20 -0.56 -2.14
CA GLN A 35 12.87 -1.27 -1.05
C GLN A 35 13.15 -2.73 -1.43
N ARG A 36 12.20 -3.41 -2.07
CA ARG A 36 12.35 -4.78 -2.58
C ARG A 36 13.50 -4.87 -3.58
N GLU A 37 13.54 -3.98 -4.56
CA GLU A 37 14.62 -3.95 -5.55
C GLU A 37 15.99 -3.71 -4.90
N ARG A 38 16.06 -2.80 -3.91
CA ARG A 38 17.29 -2.55 -3.16
C ARG A 38 17.78 -3.79 -2.42
N VAL A 39 16.87 -4.53 -1.77
CA VAL A 39 17.18 -5.78 -1.06
C VAL A 39 17.65 -6.86 -2.03
N LEU A 40 16.97 -7.03 -3.17
CA LEU A 40 17.36 -7.99 -4.21
C LEU A 40 18.70 -7.64 -4.87
N SER A 41 19.01 -6.36 -5.00
CA SER A 41 20.29 -5.89 -5.55
C SER A 41 21.45 -5.97 -4.54
N GLU A 42 21.18 -6.08 -3.24
CA GLU A 42 22.23 -6.13 -2.21
C GLU A 42 22.85 -7.54 -2.16
N ARG A 43 24.05 -7.68 -2.75
CA ARG A 43 24.83 -8.93 -2.68
C ARG A 43 25.76 -8.91 -1.47
N THR A 44 25.64 -9.90 -0.60
CA THR A 44 26.46 -10.04 0.61
C THR A 44 27.03 -11.45 0.72
N SER A 45 28.32 -11.55 1.07
CA SER A 45 28.99 -12.82 1.36
C SER A 45 28.86 -13.27 2.82
N SER A 46 28.26 -12.43 3.69
CA SER A 46 28.08 -12.76 5.11
C SER A 46 26.74 -13.49 5.32
N PRO A 47 26.74 -14.68 5.95
CA PRO A 47 25.53 -15.48 6.13
C PRO A 47 24.49 -14.78 7.01
N HIS A 48 24.92 -14.08 8.06
CA HIS A 48 24.01 -13.34 8.95
C HIS A 48 23.31 -12.19 8.21
N ARG A 49 24.07 -11.44 7.39
CA ARG A 49 23.53 -10.38 6.53
C ARG A 49 22.55 -10.94 5.50
N ARG A 50 22.83 -12.10 4.92
CA ARG A 50 21.91 -12.76 3.97
C ARG A 50 20.58 -13.09 4.64
N SER A 51 20.59 -13.70 5.83
CA SER A 51 19.35 -13.99 6.57
C SER A 51 18.56 -12.73 6.91
N ALA A 52 19.25 -11.63 7.28
CA ALA A 52 18.57 -10.35 7.52
C ALA A 52 17.91 -9.78 6.26
N LEU A 53 18.55 -9.92 5.08
CA LEU A 53 17.97 -9.49 3.80
C LEU A 53 16.78 -10.35 3.39
N GLU A 54 16.84 -11.68 3.61
CA GLU A 54 15.71 -12.58 3.33
C GLU A 54 14.50 -12.23 4.21
N LEU A 55 14.72 -11.96 5.50
CA LEU A 55 13.65 -11.51 6.41
C LEU A 55 13.08 -10.15 6.00
N ALA A 56 13.94 -9.21 5.63
CA ALA A 56 13.50 -7.91 5.14
C ALA A 56 12.70 -8.04 3.84
N LEU A 57 13.09 -8.95 2.94
CA LEU A 57 12.37 -9.22 1.71
C LEU A 57 10.96 -9.77 2.00
N ALA A 58 10.86 -10.74 2.91
CA ALA A 58 9.59 -11.34 3.31
C ALA A 58 8.64 -10.31 3.96
N ASP A 59 9.16 -9.45 4.83
CA ASP A 59 8.39 -8.35 5.46
C ASP A 59 7.85 -7.35 4.42
N ILE A 60 8.66 -7.01 3.41
CA ILE A 60 8.23 -6.13 2.32
C ILE A 60 7.14 -6.79 1.47
N GLU A 61 7.29 -8.07 1.14
CA GLU A 61 6.31 -8.82 0.34
C GLU A 61 4.98 -9.01 1.09
N GLU A 62 5.01 -9.20 2.42
CA GLU A 62 3.81 -9.22 3.26
C GLU A 62 3.06 -7.87 3.20
N LYS A 63 3.76 -6.75 3.43
CA LYS A 63 3.18 -5.40 3.35
C LYS A 63 2.61 -5.08 1.97
N LEU A 64 3.26 -5.56 0.91
CA LEU A 64 2.76 -5.42 -0.45
C LEU A 64 1.47 -6.22 -0.66
N SER A 65 1.39 -7.43 -0.11
CA SER A 65 0.19 -8.25 -0.15
C SER A 65 -0.98 -7.63 0.63
N GLU A 66 -0.71 -7.01 1.79
CA GLU A 66 -1.72 -6.24 2.55
C GLU A 66 -2.31 -5.07 1.75
N LEU A 67 -1.49 -4.44 0.89
CA LEU A 67 -1.91 -3.38 -0.02
C LEU A 67 -2.65 -3.91 -1.27
N GLY A 68 -2.96 -5.20 -1.32
CA GLY A 68 -3.61 -5.86 -2.44
C GLY A 68 -2.69 -6.07 -3.64
N TRP A 69 -1.38 -6.01 -3.43
CA TRP A 69 -0.36 -6.26 -4.44
C TRP A 69 0.35 -7.58 -4.13
N THR A 70 -0.38 -8.68 -4.32
CA THR A 70 0.19 -10.03 -4.25
C THR A 70 0.89 -10.31 -5.57
N ILE A 71 2.23 -10.33 -5.56
CA ILE A 71 2.99 -10.98 -6.63
C ILE A 71 2.83 -12.48 -6.37
N HIS A 72 1.79 -13.10 -6.96
CA HIS A 72 1.76 -14.56 -7.07
C HIS A 72 2.93 -14.94 -7.98
N LEU A 73 3.94 -15.59 -7.38
CA LEU A 73 5.01 -16.27 -8.11
C LEU A 73 4.59 -17.73 -8.37
#